data_AF-A0A2V7MMT8-F1
#
_entry.id   AF-A0A2V7MMT8-F1
#
_cell.length_a   1.000
_cell.length_b   1.000
_cell.length_c   1.000
_cell.angle_alpha   90.00
_cell.angle_beta   90.00
_cell.angle_gamma   90.00
#
_symmetry.space_group_name_H-M   'P 1'
#
loop_
_entity.id
_entity.type
_entity.pdbx_description
1 polymer ?
#
loop_
_entity_poly.entity_id
_entity_poly.type
_entity_poly.pdbx_seq_one_letter_code
_entity_poly.pdbx_strand_id
1 'polypeptide(L)'
;FRKAGERRAVGRARAARRTGRMRGRTWVTRRGVFVDRIASAWLIKRFIDQAARFKFVAPEGYSPRRSELRFDMFEAEYTHEGDRCTFETLLRRFRLRDPALRAIGEIVHDIDCKDAKFERAEAAGVERLLAGIARKHASDATRLRLGAPVFDNLYQSSR
;
A
#
# COMPACT_ATOMS: atom_id res chain seq x y z
N PHE A 1 -14.35 17.13 27.70
CA PHE A 1 -14.83 16.72 26.36
C PHE A 1 -14.28 17.53 25.17
N ARG A 2 -13.87 18.82 25.28
CA ARG A 2 -13.32 19.60 24.13
C ARG A 2 -11.95 19.14 23.56
N LYS A 3 -11.02 18.67 24.41
CA LYS A 3 -9.65 18.29 24.01
C LYS A 3 -9.54 17.14 22.98
N ALA A 4 -10.56 16.28 22.87
CA ALA A 4 -10.55 15.14 21.93
C ALA A 4 -10.88 15.58 20.49
N GLY A 5 -11.77 16.57 20.33
CA GLY A 5 -12.17 17.12 19.03
C GLY A 5 -11.04 17.90 18.35
N GLU A 6 -10.34 18.75 19.12
CA GLU A 6 -9.20 19.55 18.63
C GLU A 6 -8.01 18.67 18.21
N ARG A 7 -7.69 17.61 18.97
CA ARG A 7 -6.64 16.64 18.59
C ARG A 7 -6.98 15.89 17.32
N ARG A 8 -8.26 15.56 17.08
CA ARG A 8 -8.72 14.94 15.83
C ARG A 8 -8.62 15.90 14.64
N ALA A 9 -8.98 17.17 14.81
CA ALA A 9 -8.91 18.20 13.77
C ALA A 9 -7.47 18.51 13.35
N VAL A 10 -6.56 18.73 14.31
CA VAL A 10 -5.11 18.94 14.05
C VAL A 10 -4.48 17.69 13.43
N GLY A 11 -4.93 16.51 13.84
CA GLY A 11 -4.53 15.23 13.25
C GLY A 11 -4.85 15.11 11.76
N ARG A 12 -6.09 15.49 11.38
CA ARG A 12 -6.58 15.52 9.98
C ARG A 12 -5.86 16.58 9.14
N ALA A 13 -5.65 17.79 9.66
CA ALA A 13 -4.95 18.87 8.92
C ALA A 13 -3.48 18.53 8.61
N ARG A 14 -2.76 17.87 9.55
CA ARG A 14 -1.39 17.37 9.30
C ARG A 14 -1.36 16.17 8.35
N ALA A 15 -2.39 15.32 8.35
CA ALA A 15 -2.54 14.20 7.40
C ALA A 15 -2.73 14.73 5.97
N ALA A 16 -3.69 15.64 5.80
CA ALA A 16 -3.97 16.33 4.54
C ALA A 16 -2.74 17.12 4.03
N ARG A 17 -1.95 17.72 4.93
CA ARG A 17 -0.66 18.36 4.58
C ARG A 17 0.42 17.37 4.16
N ARG A 18 0.41 16.11 4.64
CA ARG A 18 1.40 15.07 4.24
C ARG A 18 1.02 14.44 2.91
N THR A 19 -0.26 14.14 2.68
CA THR A 19 -0.76 13.70 1.37
C THR A 19 -0.62 14.81 0.34
N GLY A 20 -0.95 16.07 0.69
CA GLY A 20 -0.78 17.23 -0.17
C GLY A 20 0.68 17.59 -0.53
N ARG A 21 1.68 16.99 0.13
CA ARG A 21 3.11 17.18 -0.18
C ARG A 21 3.67 16.15 -1.16
N MET A 22 2.99 15.02 -1.38
CA MET A 22 3.44 13.99 -2.31
C MET A 22 2.71 14.19 -3.64
N ARG A 23 3.43 14.70 -4.65
CA ARG A 23 2.89 14.88 -6.00
C ARG A 23 3.93 14.49 -7.04
N GLY A 24 3.57 13.56 -7.90
CA GLY A 24 4.36 13.17 -9.07
C GLY A 24 5.67 12.49 -8.74
N ARG A 25 5.78 11.83 -7.58
CA ARG A 25 7.00 11.12 -7.18
C ARG A 25 7.14 9.82 -7.97
N THR A 26 8.38 9.37 -8.13
CA THR A 26 8.67 8.02 -8.63
C THR A 26 8.83 7.09 -7.43
N TRP A 27 7.92 6.13 -7.32
CA TRP A 27 7.87 5.12 -6.29
C TRP A 27 8.55 3.84 -6.80
N VAL A 28 9.55 3.36 -6.06
CA VAL A 28 10.43 2.28 -6.48
C VAL A 28 10.20 1.07 -5.60
N THR A 29 10.10 -0.11 -6.21
CA THR A 29 10.11 -1.37 -5.48
C THR A 29 10.82 -2.44 -6.29
N ARG A 30 11.07 -3.61 -5.71
CA ARG A 30 11.69 -4.73 -6.42
C ARG A 30 10.72 -5.32 -7.45
N ARG A 31 11.26 -5.93 -8.50
CA ARG A 31 10.50 -6.71 -9.47
C ARG A 31 9.78 -7.90 -8.83
N GLY A 32 8.82 -8.46 -9.54
CA GLY A 32 8.02 -9.59 -9.06
C GLY A 32 7.05 -9.16 -7.98
N VAL A 33 6.29 -8.10 -8.23
CA VAL A 33 5.29 -7.59 -7.30
C VAL A 33 4.23 -8.65 -7.03
N PHE A 34 3.81 -8.70 -5.77
CA PHE A 34 2.73 -9.53 -5.29
C PHE A 34 1.87 -8.74 -4.28
N VAL A 35 1.13 -9.41 -3.40
CA VAL A 35 -0.02 -8.84 -2.68
C VAL A 35 0.25 -7.48 -2.05
N ASP A 36 1.20 -7.35 -1.13
CA ASP A 36 1.45 -6.07 -0.45
C ASP A 36 1.93 -4.98 -1.43
N ARG A 37 2.87 -5.28 -2.34
CA ARG A 37 3.32 -4.32 -3.36
C ARG A 37 2.20 -3.84 -4.28
N ILE A 38 1.29 -4.73 -4.69
CA ILE A 38 0.16 -4.37 -5.53
C ILE A 38 -0.81 -3.49 -4.75
N ALA A 39 -1.16 -3.89 -3.52
CA ALA A 39 -2.06 -3.13 -2.64
C ALA A 39 -1.50 -1.75 -2.31
N SER A 40 -0.22 -1.69 -1.94
CA SER A 40 0.51 -0.48 -1.58
C SER A 40 0.60 0.47 -2.76
N ALA A 41 0.89 -0.03 -3.97
CA ALA A 41 0.89 0.81 -5.17
C ALA A 41 -0.51 1.37 -5.51
N TRP A 42 -1.56 0.58 -5.34
CA TRP A 42 -2.95 1.05 -5.47
C TRP A 42 -3.26 2.16 -4.44
N LEU A 43 -2.92 1.94 -3.16
CA LEU A 43 -3.11 2.92 -2.09
C LEU A 43 -2.36 4.23 -2.36
N ILE A 44 -1.10 4.11 -2.77
CA ILE A 44 -0.25 5.24 -3.14
C ILE A 44 -0.93 6.06 -4.24
N LYS A 45 -1.30 5.42 -5.35
CA LYS A 45 -1.85 6.12 -6.50
C LYS A 45 -3.24 6.71 -6.24
N ARG A 46 -4.05 6.09 -5.39
CA ARG A 46 -5.42 6.55 -5.14
C ARG A 46 -5.53 7.60 -4.04
N PHE A 47 -4.73 7.50 -2.97
CA PHE A 47 -4.92 8.30 -1.75
C PHE A 47 -3.71 9.14 -1.32
N ILE A 48 -2.51 8.87 -1.84
CA ILE A 48 -1.27 9.52 -1.37
C ILE A 48 -0.67 10.44 -2.44
N ASP A 49 -0.47 9.92 -3.65
CA ASP A 49 0.15 10.61 -4.78
C ASP A 49 -0.53 10.19 -6.08
N GLN A 50 -1.54 10.96 -6.50
CA GLN A 50 -2.34 10.66 -7.70
C GLN A 50 -1.55 10.68 -9.01
N ALA A 51 -0.40 11.36 -9.01
CA ALA A 51 0.50 11.42 -10.16
C ALA A 51 1.70 10.45 -10.03
N ALA A 52 1.64 9.51 -9.09
CA ALA A 52 2.71 8.54 -8.85
C ALA A 52 3.07 7.75 -10.11
N ARG A 53 4.38 7.59 -10.31
CA ARG A 53 4.98 6.67 -11.29
C ARG A 53 5.64 5.53 -10.54
N PHE A 54 5.58 4.31 -11.08
CA PHE A 54 6.19 3.14 -10.46
C PHE A 54 7.39 2.65 -11.26
N LYS A 55 8.44 2.27 -10.55
CA LYS A 55 9.68 1.71 -11.11
C LYS A 55 10.00 0.40 -10.41
N PHE A 56 10.35 -0.62 -11.20
CA PHE A 56 10.65 -1.96 -10.71
C PHE A 56 12.11 -2.31 -10.94
N VAL A 57 12.83 -2.58 -9.86
CA VAL A 57 14.28 -2.75 -9.86
C VAL A 57 14.69 -4.16 -9.49
N ALA A 58 15.93 -4.54 -9.80
CA ALA A 58 16.50 -5.78 -9.27
C ALA A 58 16.57 -5.72 -7.73
N PRO A 59 16.56 -6.86 -7.03
CA PRO A 59 16.61 -6.87 -5.58
C PRO A 59 17.91 -6.30 -5.00
N GLU A 60 19.03 -6.50 -5.70
CA GLU A 60 20.35 -6.02 -5.34
C GLU A 60 20.89 -4.96 -6.32
N GLY A 61 21.87 -4.18 -5.87
CA GLY A 61 22.65 -3.27 -6.74
C GLY A 61 21.91 -1.99 -7.16
N TYR A 62 20.69 -1.76 -6.67
CA TYR A 62 19.95 -0.56 -7.00
C TYR A 62 20.28 0.63 -6.09
N SER A 63 20.83 1.70 -6.67
CA SER A 63 21.02 2.98 -5.97
C SER A 63 19.88 3.96 -6.30
N PRO A 64 19.03 4.33 -5.31
CA PRO A 64 17.92 5.24 -5.55
C PRO A 64 18.40 6.67 -5.82
N ARG A 65 17.71 7.36 -6.74
CA ARG A 65 17.89 8.80 -6.95
C ARG A 65 17.22 9.57 -5.81
N ARG A 66 17.70 10.77 -5.49
CA ARG A 66 17.11 11.65 -4.45
C ARG A 66 15.61 11.98 -4.69
N SER A 67 15.16 11.91 -5.94
CA SER A 67 13.77 12.15 -6.34
C SER A 67 12.86 10.92 -6.23
N GLU A 68 13.42 9.75 -5.93
CA GLU A 68 12.69 8.49 -5.82
C GLU A 68 12.34 8.20 -4.36
N LEU A 69 11.26 7.43 -4.16
CA LEU A 69 10.82 6.93 -2.85
C LEU A 69 10.68 5.42 -2.97
N ARG A 70 11.36 4.64 -2.14
CA ARG A 70 11.25 3.20 -2.17
C ARG A 70 10.10 2.74 -1.28
N PHE A 71 9.49 1.62 -1.66
CA PHE A 71 8.54 0.92 -0.81
C PHE A 71 8.64 -0.60 -0.96
N ASP A 72 8.27 -1.32 0.10
CA ASP A 72 8.33 -2.79 0.21
C ASP A 72 9.62 -3.41 -0.37
N MET A 73 10.75 -2.91 0.11
CA MET A 73 12.07 -3.47 -0.16
C MET A 73 13.02 -3.13 0.98
N PHE A 74 14.17 -3.81 1.01
CA PHE A 74 15.17 -3.59 2.04
C PHE A 74 15.57 -2.10 2.13
N GLU A 75 15.61 -1.58 3.36
CA GLU A 75 15.93 -0.19 3.69
C GLU A 75 15.07 0.88 2.97
N ALA A 76 13.88 0.50 2.48
CA ALA A 76 12.99 1.45 1.85
C ALA A 76 12.42 2.47 2.84
N GLU A 77 12.11 3.67 2.34
CA GLU A 77 11.48 4.73 3.13
C GLU A 77 10.10 4.31 3.68
N TYR A 78 9.41 3.41 2.96
CA TYR A 78 8.15 2.81 3.37
C TYR A 78 8.20 1.29 3.22
N THR A 79 8.57 0.58 4.28
CA THR A 79 8.57 -0.89 4.32
C THR A 79 7.83 -1.37 5.58
N HIS A 80 7.98 -2.63 5.96
CA HIS A 80 7.42 -3.18 7.18
C HIS A 80 7.94 -2.42 8.40
N GLU A 81 7.08 -2.22 9.40
CA GLU A 81 7.43 -1.52 10.64
C GLU A 81 6.90 -2.25 11.87
N GLY A 82 7.75 -3.10 12.44
CA GLY A 82 7.35 -4.02 13.50
C GLY A 82 6.47 -5.12 12.92
N ASP A 83 5.27 -5.27 13.47
CA ASP A 83 4.24 -6.24 13.11
C ASP A 83 3.28 -5.73 12.03
N ARG A 84 3.73 -4.81 11.17
CA ARG A 84 2.91 -4.20 10.11
C ARG A 84 3.54 -4.44 8.76
N CYS A 85 2.72 -4.85 7.79
CA CYS A 85 3.13 -4.86 6.39
C CYS A 85 3.32 -3.44 5.85
N THR A 86 3.81 -3.30 4.62
CA THR A 86 4.04 -2.00 3.98
C THR A 86 2.72 -1.23 3.81
N PHE A 87 1.63 -1.90 3.43
CA PHE A 87 0.32 -1.27 3.29
C PHE A 87 -0.14 -0.59 4.60
N GLU A 88 -0.09 -1.32 5.72
CA GLU A 88 -0.43 -0.80 7.04
C GLU A 88 0.51 0.34 7.47
N THR A 89 1.80 0.21 7.14
CA THR A 89 2.79 1.26 7.38
C THR A 89 2.45 2.54 6.62
N LEU A 90 2.02 2.44 5.35
CA LEU A 90 1.55 3.58 4.56
C LEU A 90 0.30 4.21 5.18
N LEU A 91 -0.70 3.42 5.59
CA LEU A 91 -1.88 3.94 6.29
C LEU A 91 -1.48 4.75 7.53
N ARG A 92 -0.60 4.20 8.36
CA ARG A 92 -0.09 4.85 9.58
C ARG A 92 0.68 6.13 9.28
N ARG A 93 1.69 6.06 8.40
CA ARG A 93 2.60 7.17 8.06
C ARG A 93 1.86 8.30 7.36
N PHE A 94 0.85 8.02 6.55
CA PHE A 94 0.01 9.04 5.89
C PHE A 94 -1.25 9.40 6.67
N ARG A 95 -1.48 8.76 7.83
CA ARG A 95 -2.62 8.99 8.73
C ARG A 95 -3.97 8.81 8.02
N LEU A 96 -4.05 7.83 7.13
CA LEU A 96 -5.28 7.40 6.49
C LEU A 96 -6.08 6.57 7.50
N ARG A 97 -7.31 7.00 7.82
CA ARG A 97 -8.14 6.45 8.91
C ARG A 97 -9.48 5.90 8.43
N ASP A 98 -9.61 5.68 7.14
CA ASP A 98 -10.81 5.11 6.53
C ASP A 98 -10.97 3.65 6.99
N PRO A 99 -12.13 3.26 7.58
CA PRO A 99 -12.39 1.89 7.99
C PRO A 99 -12.25 0.88 6.84
N ALA A 100 -12.67 1.23 5.62
CA ALA A 100 -12.54 0.35 4.45
C ALA A 100 -11.06 0.09 4.11
N LEU A 101 -10.20 1.11 4.25
CA LEU A 101 -8.75 0.92 4.07
C LEU A 101 -8.15 0.05 5.17
N ARG A 102 -8.66 0.15 6.41
CA ARG A 102 -8.21 -0.75 7.50
C ARG A 102 -8.56 -2.20 7.19
N ALA A 103 -9.80 -2.46 6.77
CA ALA A 103 -10.26 -3.81 6.41
C ALA A 103 -9.38 -4.43 5.31
N ILE A 104 -9.01 -3.65 4.28
CA ILE A 104 -8.06 -4.10 3.25
C ILE A 104 -6.68 -4.34 3.84
N GLY A 105 -6.21 -3.47 4.73
CA GLY A 105 -4.91 -3.63 5.39
C GLY A 105 -4.80 -4.95 6.16
N GLU A 106 -5.84 -5.36 6.87
CA GLU A 106 -5.92 -6.64 7.57
C GLU A 106 -5.85 -7.83 6.59
N ILE A 107 -6.60 -7.77 5.48
CA ILE A 107 -6.55 -8.81 4.42
C ILE A 107 -5.14 -8.92 3.83
N VAL A 108 -4.50 -7.79 3.52
CA VAL A 108 -3.13 -7.77 2.98
C VAL A 108 -2.15 -8.32 4.01
N HIS A 109 -2.30 -7.96 5.29
CA HIS A 109 -1.47 -8.45 6.37
C HIS A 109 -1.52 -9.97 6.49
N ASP A 110 -2.71 -10.57 6.52
CA ASP A 110 -2.85 -12.03 6.65
C ASP A 110 -2.17 -12.78 5.49
N ILE A 111 -2.20 -12.23 4.28
CA ILE A 111 -1.57 -12.83 3.10
C ILE A 111 -0.04 -12.67 3.13
N ASP A 112 0.43 -11.50 3.52
CA ASP A 112 1.84 -11.10 3.39
C ASP A 112 2.69 -11.51 4.60
N CYS A 113 2.19 -11.29 5.81
CA CYS A 113 2.89 -11.60 7.07
C CYS A 113 2.69 -13.06 7.51
N LYS A 114 1.55 -13.69 7.18
CA LYS A 114 1.23 -15.11 7.45
C LYS A 114 1.38 -15.52 8.92
N ASP A 115 1.07 -14.61 9.84
CA ASP A 115 1.15 -14.80 11.29
C ASP A 115 -0.22 -15.07 11.95
N ALA A 116 -1.28 -15.22 11.14
CA ALA A 116 -2.66 -15.47 11.56
C ALA A 116 -3.21 -14.41 12.53
N LYS A 117 -2.79 -13.15 12.39
CA LYS A 117 -3.18 -12.08 13.30
C LYS A 117 -4.64 -11.63 13.18
N PHE A 118 -5.18 -11.53 11.96
CA PHE A 118 -6.53 -11.00 11.73
C PHE A 118 -7.53 -12.05 11.23
N GLU A 119 -7.04 -13.10 10.57
CA GLU A 119 -7.82 -14.25 10.11
C GLU A 119 -9.03 -13.86 9.23
N ARG A 120 -8.85 -12.89 8.33
CA ARG A 120 -9.90 -12.41 7.43
C ARG A 120 -10.28 -13.51 6.42
N ALA A 121 -11.56 -13.89 6.40
CA ALA A 121 -12.08 -14.94 5.52
C ALA A 121 -11.86 -14.64 4.03
N GLU A 122 -11.75 -13.37 3.66
CA GLU A 122 -11.52 -12.87 2.31
C GLU A 122 -10.10 -13.15 1.80
N ALA A 123 -9.12 -13.35 2.71
CA ALA A 123 -7.69 -13.40 2.39
C ALA A 123 -7.35 -14.46 1.33
N ALA A 124 -7.81 -15.70 1.50
CA ALA A 124 -7.53 -16.78 0.56
C ALA A 124 -8.09 -16.50 -0.85
N GLY A 125 -9.28 -15.89 -0.93
CA GLY A 125 -9.89 -15.51 -2.19
C GLY A 125 -9.12 -14.40 -2.91
N VAL A 126 -8.73 -13.36 -2.17
CA VAL A 126 -7.94 -12.24 -2.69
C VAL A 126 -6.56 -12.71 -3.17
N GLU A 127 -5.88 -13.53 -2.38
CA GLU A 127 -4.59 -14.13 -2.77
C GLU A 127 -4.74 -14.94 -4.06
N ARG A 128 -5.79 -15.75 -4.19
CA ARG A 128 -6.03 -16.59 -5.37
C ARG A 128 -6.19 -15.75 -6.65
N LEU A 129 -6.93 -14.65 -6.58
CA LEU A 129 -7.12 -13.73 -7.70
C LEU A 129 -5.79 -13.07 -8.12
N LEU A 130 -5.05 -12.52 -7.16
CA LEU A 130 -3.76 -11.87 -7.42
C LEU A 130 -2.70 -12.86 -7.91
N ALA A 131 -2.72 -14.10 -7.41
CA ALA A 131 -1.84 -15.16 -7.87
C ALA A 131 -2.14 -15.56 -9.33
N GLY A 132 -3.40 -15.56 -9.74
CA GLY A 132 -3.78 -15.72 -11.15
C GLY A 132 -3.19 -14.62 -12.05
N ILE A 133 -3.28 -13.36 -11.62
CA ILE A 133 -2.68 -12.21 -12.33
C ILE A 133 -1.15 -12.37 -12.42
N ALA A 134 -0.50 -12.70 -11.31
CA ALA A 134 0.95 -12.85 -11.24
C ALA A 134 1.48 -13.99 -12.12
N ARG A 135 0.76 -15.13 -12.15
CA ARG A 135 1.09 -16.28 -13.02
C ARG A 135 0.90 -15.96 -14.50
N LYS A 136 -0.17 -15.25 -14.85
CA LYS A 136 -0.50 -14.93 -16.25
C LYS A 136 0.40 -13.84 -16.85
N HIS A 137 0.94 -12.94 -16.02
CA HIS A 137 1.63 -11.75 -16.50
C HIS A 137 3.01 -11.57 -15.86
N ALA A 138 4.07 -11.56 -16.68
CA ALA A 138 5.44 -11.31 -16.21
C ALA A 138 5.71 -9.82 -15.88
N SER A 139 5.01 -8.89 -16.54
CA SER A 139 5.21 -7.45 -16.33
C SER A 139 4.58 -6.96 -15.04
N ASP A 140 5.39 -6.41 -14.13
CA ASP A 140 4.94 -5.83 -12.87
C ASP A 140 3.97 -4.65 -13.07
N ALA A 141 4.18 -3.83 -14.10
CA ALA A 141 3.26 -2.74 -14.45
C ALA A 141 1.87 -3.29 -14.82
N THR A 142 1.81 -4.41 -15.53
CA THR A 142 0.55 -5.09 -15.86
C THR A 142 -0.09 -5.69 -14.61
N ARG A 143 0.69 -6.28 -13.70
CA ARG A 143 0.18 -6.79 -12.41
C ARG A 143 -0.45 -5.69 -11.57
N LEU A 144 0.19 -4.52 -11.46
CA LEU A 144 -0.40 -3.36 -10.78
C LEU A 144 -1.70 -2.92 -11.45
N ARG A 145 -1.71 -2.78 -12.78
CA ARG A 145 -2.89 -2.33 -13.54
C ARG A 145 -4.08 -3.27 -13.36
N LEU A 146 -3.85 -4.59 -13.37
CA LEU A 146 -4.91 -5.59 -13.24
C LEU A 146 -5.31 -5.86 -11.79
N GLY A 147 -4.39 -5.68 -10.83
CA GLY A 147 -4.68 -5.82 -9.41
C GLY A 147 -5.42 -4.62 -8.82
N ALA A 148 -5.23 -3.41 -9.38
CA ALA A 148 -5.90 -2.20 -8.89
C ALA A 148 -7.45 -2.32 -8.85
N PRO A 149 -8.14 -2.82 -9.89
CA PRO A 149 -9.59 -3.06 -9.82
C PRO A 149 -10.04 -4.03 -8.72
N VAL A 150 -9.20 -5.00 -8.33
CA VAL A 150 -9.50 -5.90 -7.20
C VAL A 150 -9.60 -5.10 -5.92
N PHE A 151 -8.61 -4.24 -5.66
CA PHE A 151 -8.61 -3.35 -4.49
C PHE A 151 -9.67 -2.24 -4.59
N ASP A 152 -9.99 -1.76 -5.79
CA ASP A 152 -11.12 -0.84 -5.98
C ASP A 152 -12.44 -1.48 -5.53
N ASN A 153 -12.71 -2.72 -5.94
CA ASN A 153 -13.92 -3.44 -5.59
C ASN A 153 -13.97 -3.81 -4.10
N LEU A 154 -12.86 -4.29 -3.54
CA LEU A 154 -12.74 -4.55 -2.09
C LEU A 154 -12.97 -3.27 -1.28
N TYR A 155 -12.47 -2.14 -1.77
CA TYR A 155 -12.69 -0.86 -1.11
C TYR A 155 -14.16 -0.47 -1.15
N GLN A 156 -14.86 -0.64 -2.26
CA GLN A 156 -16.29 -0.35 -2.33
C GLN A 156 -17.14 -1.31 -1.50
N SER A 157 -16.80 -2.60 -1.44
CA SER A 157 -17.54 -3.58 -0.62
C SER A 157 -17.36 -3.38 0.88
N SER A 158 -16.32 -2.66 1.30
CA SER A 158 -16.00 -2.40 2.72
C SER A 158 -16.45 -1.02 3.20
N ARG A 159 -17.20 -0.27 2.37
CA ARG A 159 -17.71 1.08 2.68
C ARG A 159 -19.08 1.09 3.34
#